data_AF-A0A4Q1JXG4-F1
#
_entry.id   AF-A0A4Q1JXG4-F1
#
_cell.length_a   1.000
_cell.length_b   1.000
_cell.length_c   1.000
_cell.angle_alpha   90.00
_cell.angle_beta   90.00
_cell.angle_gamma   90.00
#
_symmetry.space_group_name_H-M   'P 1'
#
loop_
_entity.id
_entity.type
_entity.pdbx_description
1 polymer ?
#
loop_
_entity_poly.entity_id
_entity_poly.type
_entity_poly.pdbx_seq_one_letter_code
_entity_poly.pdbx_strand_id
1 'polypeptide(L)'
;MAEDRQREGKRLRRWRWAAAWAAGSLLAAPVQAQLAAFGIEGMHVVSTAASETGASISPDGQRIVWARQDAQGVSSLWQARLQDKRWSEAAPLAMAQAVDAAAPAFSPDGRWLYFSAPRTPSGPRTLWRARVDEEGQPQGPQALADQLGIAASTADAPTPSADGRRLMFSSDRPGGTGGLDLWQAAVQGEGFGAVTPVPGVNTPGDEIDGAWLEGGRGLLLTRADAQGSQVWTARCVQGRYEVERTWRSPLNVAGGSTRRALPDPSKPSEMLVSGSAPAPRAGLQDLYRTLTPRVQGETGCAG
;
A
#
# COMPACT_ATOMS: atom_id res chain seq x y z
N MET A 1 36.19 -35.48 68.25
CA MET A 1 37.10 -34.48 67.64
C MET A 1 37.86 -35.16 66.51
N ALA A 2 37.74 -34.58 65.30
CA ALA A 2 38.56 -34.71 64.06
C ALA A 2 38.95 -36.12 63.54
N GLU A 3 38.49 -36.56 62.36
CA GLU A 3 39.04 -36.31 60.99
C GLU A 3 40.51 -36.78 60.83
N ASP A 4 40.97 -37.47 59.79
CA ASP A 4 40.63 -37.36 58.37
C ASP A 4 41.14 -38.58 57.54
N ARG A 5 40.43 -38.82 56.42
CA ARG A 5 40.83 -39.35 55.10
C ARG A 5 41.34 -40.79 54.84
N GLN A 6 40.56 -41.50 53.99
CA GLN A 6 40.99 -42.62 53.15
C GLN A 6 40.73 -42.36 51.64
N ARG A 7 41.69 -42.78 50.81
CA ARG A 7 41.65 -43.16 49.38
C ARG A 7 42.54 -44.44 49.31
N GLU A 8 42.49 -45.39 48.39
CA GLU A 8 42.05 -45.52 46.99
C GLU A 8 42.19 -47.02 46.62
N GLY A 9 41.46 -47.53 45.60
CA GLY A 9 41.98 -48.71 44.87
C GLY A 9 41.01 -49.73 44.24
N LYS A 10 40.73 -49.52 42.94
CA LYS A 10 40.75 -50.50 41.81
C LYS A 10 39.52 -51.35 41.40
N ARG A 11 39.27 -51.19 40.07
CA ARG A 11 38.80 -52.12 39.01
C ARG A 11 37.30 -52.36 38.83
N LEU A 12 36.74 -51.78 37.75
CA LEU A 12 35.55 -52.30 37.05
C LEU A 12 35.74 -52.32 35.52
N ARG A 13 34.99 -53.24 34.90
CA ARG A 13 35.15 -53.85 33.57
C ARG A 13 34.83 -52.94 32.38
N ARG A 14 35.46 -53.26 31.25
CA ARG A 14 35.30 -52.70 29.89
C ARG A 14 33.86 -52.81 29.37
N TRP A 15 33.33 -51.73 28.81
CA TRP A 15 32.14 -51.70 27.94
C TRP A 15 32.57 -51.38 26.51
N ARG A 16 32.09 -52.17 25.54
CA ARG A 16 32.30 -51.96 24.09
C ARG A 16 31.19 -51.03 23.59
N TRP A 17 31.57 -49.89 23.02
CA TRP A 17 30.66 -49.03 22.27
C TRP A 17 30.52 -49.58 20.84
N ALA A 18 29.30 -49.89 20.43
CA ALA A 18 28.97 -50.07 19.01
C ALA A 18 28.43 -48.73 18.49
N ALA A 19 29.12 -48.17 17.50
CA ALA A 19 28.71 -46.96 16.80
C ALA A 19 27.51 -47.27 15.88
N ALA A 20 26.42 -46.53 16.05
CA ALA A 20 25.37 -46.44 15.05
C ALA A 20 25.56 -45.13 14.28
N TRP A 21 25.90 -45.25 12.99
CA TRP A 21 25.90 -44.14 12.05
C TRP A 21 24.44 -43.77 11.73
N ALA A 22 23.99 -42.61 12.21
CA ALA A 22 22.82 -41.96 11.66
C ALA A 22 23.29 -41.04 10.52
N ALA A 23 23.08 -41.48 9.29
CA ALA A 23 23.22 -40.65 8.11
C ALA A 23 22.32 -39.42 8.26
N GLY A 24 22.93 -38.23 8.23
CA GLY A 24 22.21 -36.97 8.27
C GLY A 24 21.28 -36.85 7.07
N SER A 25 19.97 -36.95 7.31
CA SER A 25 18.97 -36.57 6.33
C SER A 25 18.93 -35.04 6.29
N LEU A 26 19.61 -34.45 5.30
CA LEU A 26 19.44 -33.06 4.89
C LEU A 26 18.14 -32.94 4.09
N LEU A 27 17.00 -33.16 4.74
CA LEU A 27 15.70 -32.90 4.12
C LEU A 27 14.76 -32.26 5.14
N ALA A 28 14.15 -31.17 4.69
CA ALA A 28 13.25 -30.27 5.38
C ALA A 28 13.91 -29.27 6.34
N ALA A 29 14.54 -28.24 5.76
CA ALA A 29 14.30 -26.91 6.32
C ALA A 29 12.77 -26.73 6.43
N PRO A 30 12.23 -26.32 7.59
CA PRO A 30 10.79 -26.20 7.74
C PRO A 30 10.27 -25.19 6.71
N VAL A 31 9.17 -25.55 6.05
CA VAL A 31 8.37 -24.71 5.13
C VAL A 31 7.96 -23.36 5.76
N GLN A 32 8.22 -23.15 7.04
CA GLN A 32 8.08 -21.87 7.75
C GLN A 32 9.03 -20.77 7.24
N ALA A 33 10.10 -21.09 6.49
CA ALA A 33 11.01 -20.07 5.95
C ALA A 33 10.61 -19.51 4.56
N GLN A 34 9.51 -19.98 3.96
CA GLN A 34 8.99 -19.44 2.68
C GLN A 34 7.69 -18.63 2.83
N LEU A 35 7.28 -18.34 4.07
CA LEU A 35 6.20 -17.42 4.43
C LEU A 35 6.71 -16.16 5.14
N ALA A 36 7.90 -15.68 4.80
CA ALA A 36 8.24 -14.26 5.01
C ALA A 36 7.52 -13.42 3.95
N ALA A 37 6.20 -13.60 3.81
CA ALA A 37 5.36 -12.59 3.21
C ALA A 37 5.35 -11.46 4.23
N PHE A 38 5.89 -10.32 3.84
CA PHE A 38 5.65 -9.04 4.46
C PHE A 38 4.35 -8.97 5.29
N GLY A 39 4.51 -8.50 6.53
CA GLY A 39 3.47 -8.52 7.55
C GLY A 39 2.73 -7.20 7.69
N ILE A 40 1.98 -7.11 8.79
CA ILE A 40 1.35 -5.88 9.25
C ILE A 40 2.43 -4.79 9.37
N GLU A 41 2.24 -3.71 8.64
CA GLU A 41 3.14 -2.57 8.62
C GLU A 41 3.02 -1.82 9.96
N GLY A 42 4.18 -1.64 10.61
CA GLY A 42 4.31 -0.83 11.82
C GLY A 42 3.32 -1.19 12.92
N MET A 43 3.13 -2.47 13.23
CA MET A 43 2.19 -2.92 14.27
C MET A 43 2.31 -2.10 15.57
N HIS A 44 1.17 -1.64 16.09
CA HIS A 44 1.01 -0.72 17.23
C HIS A 44 1.33 0.76 16.99
N VAL A 45 1.86 1.12 15.83
CA VAL A 45 2.19 2.51 15.46
C VAL A 45 1.37 2.94 14.25
N VAL A 46 1.57 2.24 13.14
CA VAL A 46 0.89 2.45 11.87
C VAL A 46 -0.43 1.67 11.89
N SER A 47 -0.37 0.34 11.89
CA SER A 47 -1.57 -0.49 12.08
C SER A 47 -1.88 -0.65 13.57
N THR A 48 -3.07 -0.24 13.98
CA THR A 48 -3.51 -0.23 15.39
C THR A 48 -4.88 -0.90 15.52
N ALA A 49 -5.57 -0.71 16.65
CA ALA A 49 -6.94 -1.20 16.80
C ALA A 49 -7.97 -0.40 15.98
N ALA A 50 -7.58 0.76 15.44
CA ALA A 50 -8.44 1.58 14.58
C ALA A 50 -8.55 0.96 13.16
N SER A 51 -9.20 1.70 12.26
CA SER A 51 -9.27 1.35 10.84
C SER A 51 -8.25 2.20 10.09
N GLU A 52 -7.14 1.59 9.66
CA GLU A 52 -6.12 2.23 8.86
C GLU A 52 -6.20 1.82 7.38
N THR A 53 -6.15 2.82 6.50
CA THR A 53 -6.30 2.61 5.05
C THR A 53 -5.42 3.58 4.28
N GLY A 54 -5.04 3.18 3.06
CA GLY A 54 -4.25 3.97 2.13
C GLY A 54 -2.97 4.51 2.75
N ALA A 55 -1.85 3.80 2.63
CA ALA A 55 -0.56 4.27 3.09
C ALA A 55 0.40 4.53 1.94
N SER A 56 1.25 5.55 2.10
CA SER A 56 2.31 5.87 1.16
C SER A 56 3.57 6.28 1.91
N ILE A 57 4.72 5.91 1.37
CA ILE A 57 6.03 6.21 1.90
C ILE A 57 6.69 7.27 1.03
N SER A 58 7.36 8.24 1.65
CA SER A 58 8.12 9.25 0.94
C SER A 58 9.25 8.61 0.13
N PRO A 59 9.68 9.17 -1.02
CA PRO A 59 10.70 8.54 -1.85
C PRO A 59 12.06 8.32 -1.18
N ASP A 60 12.38 9.08 -0.13
CA ASP A 60 13.57 8.88 0.70
C ASP A 60 13.41 7.75 1.74
N GLY A 61 12.23 7.15 1.86
CA GLY A 61 11.90 6.08 2.80
C GLY A 61 11.75 6.53 4.26
N GLN A 62 11.84 7.84 4.55
CA GLN A 62 11.94 8.33 5.92
C GLN A 62 10.61 8.72 6.56
N ARG A 63 9.52 8.78 5.78
CA ARG A 63 8.19 9.12 6.27
C ARG A 63 7.15 8.17 5.67
N ILE A 64 6.20 7.77 6.50
CA ILE A 64 4.95 7.13 6.07
C ILE A 64 3.78 8.04 6.42
N VAL A 65 2.81 8.14 5.51
CA VAL A 65 1.53 8.83 5.72
C VAL A 65 0.41 7.87 5.38
N TRP A 66 -0.62 7.82 6.22
CA TRP A 66 -1.80 6.96 6.01
C TRP A 66 -3.08 7.62 6.48
N ALA A 67 -4.23 7.09 6.07
CA ALA A 67 -5.53 7.49 6.63
C ALA A 67 -5.88 6.61 7.82
N ARG A 68 -6.34 7.21 8.92
CA ARG A 68 -6.97 6.53 10.05
C ARG A 68 -8.40 7.03 10.19
N GLN A 69 -9.33 6.10 10.34
CA GLN A 69 -10.75 6.39 10.51
C GLN A 69 -11.13 6.35 11.98
N ASP A 70 -11.96 7.30 12.42
CA ASP A 70 -12.58 7.29 13.74
C ASP A 70 -13.83 6.40 13.81
N ALA A 71 -14.47 6.34 14.98
CA ALA A 71 -15.67 5.53 15.20
C ALA A 71 -16.91 6.02 14.43
N GLN A 72 -16.90 7.27 13.95
CA GLN A 72 -17.97 7.88 13.15
C GLN A 72 -17.74 7.67 11.64
N GLY A 73 -16.60 7.09 11.26
CA GLY A 73 -16.26 6.86 9.87
C GLY A 73 -15.50 8.02 9.21
N VAL A 74 -15.10 9.05 9.96
CA VAL A 74 -14.35 10.19 9.41
C VAL A 74 -12.87 9.87 9.39
N SER A 75 -12.22 10.12 8.26
CA SER A 75 -10.79 9.87 8.07
C SER A 75 -9.94 11.09 8.44
N SER A 76 -8.75 10.84 8.97
CA SER A 76 -7.71 11.86 9.12
C SER A 76 -6.38 11.28 8.68
N LEU A 77 -5.51 12.12 8.11
CA LEU A 77 -4.16 11.70 7.78
C LEU A 77 -3.29 11.64 9.04
N TRP A 78 -2.53 10.56 9.17
CA TRP A 78 -1.55 10.33 10.21
C TRP A 78 -0.19 10.08 9.57
N GLN A 79 0.86 10.31 10.35
CA GLN A 79 2.23 10.15 9.89
C GLN A 79 3.18 9.64 10.97
N ALA A 80 4.27 9.04 10.53
CA ALA A 80 5.39 8.62 11.37
C ALA A 80 6.71 8.77 10.59
N ARG A 81 7.81 8.89 11.32
CA ARG A 81 9.18 8.94 10.78
C ARG A 81 9.87 7.61 10.98
N LEU A 82 10.74 7.23 10.05
CA LEU A 82 11.60 6.08 10.25
C LEU A 82 12.80 6.48 11.12
N GLN A 83 12.97 5.81 12.26
CA GLN A 83 14.09 5.98 13.19
C GLN A 83 14.60 4.59 13.59
N ASP A 84 15.89 4.33 13.45
CA ASP A 84 16.50 3.03 13.76
C ASP A 84 15.76 1.83 13.14
N LYS A 85 15.33 1.99 11.88
CA LYS A 85 14.57 1.00 11.09
C LYS A 85 13.18 0.67 11.66
N ARG A 86 12.62 1.54 12.51
CA ARG A 86 11.27 1.42 13.06
C ARG A 86 10.51 2.73 12.88
N TRP A 87 9.19 2.64 12.74
CA TRP A 87 8.36 3.83 12.76
C TRP A 87 8.35 4.44 14.16
N SER A 88 8.57 5.74 14.25
CA SER A 88 8.43 6.55 15.46
C SER A 88 6.98 6.60 15.91
N GLU A 89 6.72 7.21 17.07
CA GLU A 89 5.35 7.51 17.48
C GLU A 89 4.59 8.25 16.36
N ALA A 90 3.35 7.81 16.14
CA ALA A 90 2.47 8.34 15.12
C ALA A 90 1.85 9.65 15.59
N ALA A 91 1.75 10.63 14.69
CA ALA A 91 1.09 11.90 14.95
C ALA A 91 0.08 12.24 13.84
N PRO A 92 -1.02 12.95 14.14
CA PRO A 92 -1.89 13.51 13.11
C PRO A 92 -1.09 14.42 12.17
N LEU A 93 -1.35 14.31 10.87
CA LEU A 93 -0.87 15.25 9.86
C LEU A 93 -1.92 16.37 9.73
N ALA A 94 -1.65 17.50 10.35
CA ALA A 94 -2.59 18.62 10.42
C ALA A 94 -2.79 19.28 9.04
N MET A 95 -3.92 19.00 8.39
CA MET A 95 -4.32 19.61 7.11
C MET A 95 -5.61 20.42 7.32
N ALA A 96 -5.51 21.61 7.91
CA ALA A 96 -6.68 22.36 8.41
C ALA A 96 -7.82 22.60 7.39
N GLN A 97 -7.50 22.67 6.09
CA GLN A 97 -8.49 22.88 5.02
C GLN A 97 -9.06 21.58 4.43
N ALA A 98 -8.50 20.42 4.79
CA ALA A 98 -8.85 19.11 4.27
C ALA A 98 -9.28 18.17 5.40
N VAL A 99 -10.51 18.39 5.87
CA VAL A 99 -11.18 17.48 6.80
C VAL A 99 -11.61 16.21 6.05
N ASP A 100 -11.72 15.08 6.75
CA ASP A 100 -12.03 13.78 6.15
C ASP A 100 -11.00 13.34 5.07
N ALA A 101 -9.73 13.67 5.29
CA ALA A 101 -8.67 13.38 4.32
C ALA A 101 -8.27 11.89 4.33
N ALA A 102 -8.10 11.32 3.14
CA ALA A 102 -7.72 9.92 2.94
C ALA A 102 -6.86 9.71 1.69
N ALA A 103 -6.52 8.44 1.43
CA ALA A 103 -5.80 7.99 0.24
C ALA A 103 -4.54 8.81 -0.13
N PRO A 104 -3.59 9.01 0.82
CA PRO A 104 -2.34 9.70 0.53
C PRO A 104 -1.49 8.97 -0.51
N ALA A 105 -0.73 9.73 -1.30
CA ALA A 105 0.31 9.24 -2.20
C ALA A 105 1.39 10.31 -2.42
N PHE A 106 2.65 9.99 -2.10
CA PHE A 106 3.77 10.87 -2.40
C PHE A 106 4.08 10.89 -3.90
N SER A 107 4.44 12.07 -4.42
CA SER A 107 5.08 12.18 -5.73
C SER A 107 6.46 11.51 -5.71
N PRO A 108 6.92 10.94 -6.83
CA PRO A 108 8.21 10.23 -6.88
C PRO A 108 9.42 11.16 -6.66
N ASP A 109 9.26 12.46 -6.90
CA ASP A 109 10.27 13.48 -6.60
C ASP A 109 10.22 13.99 -5.16
N GLY A 110 9.27 13.51 -4.35
CA GLY A 110 9.10 13.86 -2.95
C GLY A 110 8.57 15.28 -2.70
N ARG A 111 8.25 16.05 -3.75
CA ARG A 111 7.83 17.46 -3.63
C ARG A 111 6.36 17.63 -3.29
N TRP A 112 5.54 16.61 -3.49
CA TRP A 112 4.09 16.67 -3.29
C TRP A 112 3.59 15.45 -2.52
N LEU A 113 2.62 15.69 -1.64
CA LEU A 113 1.71 14.67 -1.15
C LEU A 113 0.34 14.90 -1.81
N TYR A 114 -0.12 13.95 -2.62
CA TYR A 114 -1.49 13.90 -3.11
C TYR A 114 -2.38 13.18 -2.10
N PHE A 115 -3.65 13.55 -2.01
CA PHE A 115 -4.65 12.89 -1.17
C PHE A 115 -6.06 13.28 -1.64
N SER A 116 -7.08 12.67 -1.04
CA SER A 116 -8.49 13.00 -1.29
C SER A 116 -9.18 13.56 -0.05
N ALA A 117 -10.04 14.55 -0.23
CA ALA A 117 -10.88 15.15 0.81
C ALA A 117 -12.03 15.95 0.17
N PRO A 118 -13.20 16.11 0.84
CA PRO A 118 -14.21 17.08 0.42
C PRO A 118 -13.69 18.52 0.44
N ARG A 119 -14.15 19.37 -0.50
CA ARG A 119 -13.91 20.84 -0.43
C ARG A 119 -14.79 21.57 0.55
N THR A 120 -15.98 21.02 0.78
CA THR A 120 -16.97 21.53 1.70
C THR A 120 -17.58 20.35 2.46
N PRO A 121 -18.13 20.55 3.66
CA PRO A 121 -18.69 19.44 4.45
C PRO A 121 -19.79 18.62 3.75
N SER A 122 -20.50 19.21 2.79
CA SER A 122 -21.58 18.56 2.02
C SER A 122 -21.23 18.30 0.55
N GLY A 123 -20.02 18.63 0.12
CA GLY A 123 -19.57 18.45 -1.26
C GLY A 123 -19.02 17.04 -1.52
N PRO A 124 -18.87 16.65 -2.79
CA PRO A 124 -18.21 15.39 -3.12
C PRO A 124 -16.75 15.41 -2.64
N ARG A 125 -16.20 14.22 -2.36
CA ARG A 125 -14.75 14.05 -2.19
C ARG A 125 -14.05 14.43 -3.48
N THR A 126 -12.93 15.12 -3.39
CA THR A 126 -12.11 15.46 -4.55
C THR A 126 -10.63 15.31 -4.22
N LEU A 127 -9.77 15.64 -5.19
CA LEU A 127 -8.34 15.50 -5.07
C LEU A 127 -7.69 16.79 -4.59
N TRP A 128 -6.64 16.62 -3.81
CA TRP A 128 -5.81 17.67 -3.27
C TRP A 128 -4.33 17.32 -3.42
N ARG A 129 -3.48 18.34 -3.33
CA ARG A 129 -2.05 18.15 -3.09
C ARG A 129 -1.54 19.12 -2.04
N ALA A 130 -0.51 18.73 -1.31
CA ALA A 130 0.22 19.59 -0.39
C ALA A 130 1.71 19.58 -0.77
N ARG A 131 2.37 20.75 -0.75
CA ARG A 131 3.79 20.84 -1.04
C ARG A 131 4.57 20.29 0.14
N VAL A 132 5.58 19.49 -0.12
CA VAL A 132 6.46 18.94 0.90
C VAL A 132 7.63 19.90 1.11
N ASP A 133 7.84 20.35 2.35
CA ASP A 133 8.96 21.22 2.72
C ASP A 133 10.29 20.47 2.86
N GLU A 134 11.36 21.19 3.22
CA GLU A 134 12.72 20.63 3.34
C GLU A 134 12.81 19.60 4.48
N GLU A 135 11.99 19.75 5.51
CA GLU A 135 11.82 18.78 6.58
C GLU A 135 10.94 17.59 6.15
N GLY A 136 10.43 17.57 4.92
CA GLY A 136 9.59 16.50 4.42
C GLY A 136 8.15 16.56 4.94
N GLN A 137 7.70 17.67 5.53
CA GLN A 137 6.31 17.85 5.98
C GLN A 137 5.44 18.38 4.83
N PRO A 138 4.27 17.78 4.58
CA PRO A 138 3.26 18.35 3.70
C PRO A 138 2.69 19.65 4.28
N GLN A 139 2.58 20.69 3.44
CA GLN A 139 2.12 22.03 3.79
C GLN A 139 1.17 22.58 2.72
N GLY A 140 0.31 23.53 3.12
CA GLY A 140 -0.48 24.35 2.20
C GLY A 140 -1.32 23.53 1.21
N PRO A 141 -2.30 22.73 1.67
CA PRO A 141 -3.12 21.90 0.79
C PRO A 141 -3.87 22.75 -0.24
N GLN A 142 -3.85 22.29 -1.49
CA GLN A 142 -4.49 22.91 -2.65
C GLN A 142 -5.46 21.92 -3.29
N ALA A 143 -6.73 22.31 -3.44
CA ALA A 143 -7.70 21.50 -4.15
C ALA A 143 -7.40 21.48 -5.65
N LEU A 144 -7.52 20.31 -6.27
CA LEU A 144 -7.25 20.09 -7.70
C LEU A 144 -8.52 20.00 -8.54
N ALA A 145 -9.68 20.14 -7.90
CA ALA A 145 -10.98 19.87 -8.52
C ALA A 145 -11.23 20.68 -9.79
N ASP A 146 -10.87 21.96 -9.77
CA ASP A 146 -11.09 22.86 -10.89
C ASP A 146 -10.06 22.61 -12.01
N GLN A 147 -8.80 22.34 -11.67
CA GLN A 147 -7.74 22.02 -12.64
C GLN A 147 -8.01 20.72 -13.41
N LEU A 148 -8.63 19.75 -12.74
CA LEU A 148 -8.97 18.44 -13.32
C LEU A 148 -10.41 18.39 -13.89
N GLY A 149 -11.21 19.44 -13.72
CA GLY A 149 -12.60 19.46 -14.19
C GLY A 149 -13.48 18.39 -13.51
N ILE A 150 -13.29 18.21 -12.20
CA ILE A 150 -13.98 17.22 -11.35
C ILE A 150 -14.70 17.89 -10.15
N ALA A 151 -14.96 19.19 -10.24
CA ALA A 151 -15.57 19.99 -9.17
C ALA A 151 -16.94 19.49 -8.69
N ALA A 152 -17.70 18.83 -9.56
CA ALA A 152 -19.04 18.30 -9.31
C ALA A 152 -19.08 16.76 -9.21
N SER A 153 -17.91 16.13 -9.18
CA SER A 153 -17.74 14.68 -9.23
C SER A 153 -16.98 14.19 -8.02
N THR A 154 -17.30 12.99 -7.56
CA THR A 154 -16.47 12.26 -6.61
C THR A 154 -15.16 11.90 -7.28
N ALA A 155 -14.04 12.16 -6.60
CA ALA A 155 -12.75 11.65 -7.00
C ALA A 155 -11.93 11.25 -5.78
N ASP A 156 -11.24 10.12 -5.90
CA ASP A 156 -10.46 9.52 -4.82
C ASP A 156 -9.22 8.83 -5.38
N ALA A 157 -8.40 8.28 -4.48
CA ALA A 157 -7.27 7.42 -4.78
C ALA A 157 -6.27 8.04 -5.78
N PRO A 158 -5.78 9.28 -5.56
CA PRO A 158 -4.76 9.84 -6.42
C PRO A 158 -3.47 9.02 -6.31
N THR A 159 -2.90 8.67 -7.46
CA THR A 159 -1.67 7.88 -7.54
C THR A 159 -0.78 8.47 -8.64
N PRO A 160 0.35 9.09 -8.29
CA PRO A 160 1.30 9.55 -9.29
C PRO A 160 2.05 8.38 -9.94
N SER A 161 2.38 8.53 -11.21
CA SER A 161 3.29 7.64 -11.93
C SER A 161 4.72 7.76 -11.39
N ALA A 162 5.52 6.70 -11.52
CA ALA A 162 6.88 6.64 -10.99
C ALA A 162 7.84 7.68 -11.61
N ASP A 163 7.55 8.16 -12.82
CA ASP A 163 8.31 9.24 -13.49
C ASP A 163 7.74 10.63 -13.19
N GLY A 164 6.64 10.72 -12.43
CA GLY A 164 5.98 11.96 -12.05
C GLY A 164 5.23 12.66 -13.17
N ARG A 165 5.10 12.04 -14.36
CA ARG A 165 4.53 12.69 -15.55
C ARG A 165 3.02 12.55 -15.66
N ARG A 166 2.41 11.69 -14.84
CA ARG A 166 0.97 11.44 -14.79
C ARG A 166 0.45 11.28 -13.38
N LEU A 167 -0.82 11.62 -13.22
CA LEU A 167 -1.62 11.32 -12.04
C LEU A 167 -2.81 10.44 -12.48
N MET A 168 -2.94 9.26 -11.87
CA MET A 168 -4.13 8.42 -11.96
C MET A 168 -5.03 8.70 -10.77
N PHE A 169 -6.34 8.56 -10.94
CA PHE A 169 -7.32 8.64 -9.87
C PHE A 169 -8.62 7.95 -10.27
N SER A 170 -9.44 7.61 -9.27
CA SER A 170 -10.79 7.10 -9.47
C SER A 170 -11.79 8.27 -9.47
N SER A 171 -12.80 8.27 -10.35
CA SER A 171 -13.84 9.31 -10.36
C SER A 171 -15.11 8.90 -11.10
N ASP A 172 -16.25 9.42 -10.64
CA ASP A 172 -17.58 9.31 -11.28
C ASP A 172 -17.84 10.42 -12.31
N ARG A 173 -16.78 11.11 -12.76
CA ARG A 173 -16.91 12.21 -13.72
C ARG A 173 -17.56 11.75 -15.04
N PRO A 174 -18.35 12.62 -15.70
CA PRO A 174 -18.99 12.27 -16.98
C PRO A 174 -17.99 11.82 -18.05
N GLY A 175 -18.41 10.86 -18.87
CA GLY A 175 -17.61 10.25 -19.93
C GLY A 175 -16.92 8.94 -19.55
N GLY A 176 -17.17 8.45 -18.33
CA GLY A 176 -16.76 7.13 -17.85
C GLY A 176 -17.58 5.98 -18.43
N THR A 177 -17.24 4.76 -18.05
CA THR A 177 -17.96 3.53 -18.45
C THR A 177 -19.08 3.20 -17.46
N GLY A 178 -18.94 3.59 -16.19
CA GLY A 178 -19.79 3.09 -15.10
C GLY A 178 -19.83 4.01 -13.89
N GLY A 179 -19.75 3.41 -12.70
CA GLY A 179 -19.74 4.12 -11.42
C GLY A 179 -18.47 4.94 -11.26
N LEU A 180 -17.56 4.47 -10.41
CA LEU A 180 -16.22 5.01 -10.33
C LEU A 180 -15.31 4.39 -11.40
N ASP A 181 -14.74 5.22 -12.25
CA ASP A 181 -13.81 4.80 -13.31
C ASP A 181 -12.38 5.26 -13.01
N LEU A 182 -11.37 4.58 -13.56
CA LEU A 182 -9.99 5.08 -13.54
C LEU A 182 -9.76 6.12 -14.63
N TRP A 183 -9.25 7.26 -14.21
CA TRP A 183 -8.89 8.40 -15.03
C TRP A 183 -7.41 8.73 -14.86
N GLN A 184 -6.82 9.37 -15.87
CA GLN A 184 -5.46 9.88 -15.82
C GLN A 184 -5.33 11.25 -16.45
N ALA A 185 -4.39 12.04 -15.94
CA ALA A 185 -3.99 13.31 -16.51
C ALA A 185 -2.46 13.42 -16.56
N ALA A 186 -1.93 14.08 -17.60
CA ALA A 186 -0.53 14.45 -17.63
C ALA A 186 -0.24 15.55 -16.60
N VAL A 187 0.88 15.46 -15.89
CA VAL A 187 1.37 16.52 -14.99
C VAL A 187 2.18 17.50 -15.83
N GLN A 188 1.82 18.78 -15.78
CA GLN A 188 2.37 19.85 -16.61
C GLN A 188 2.87 20.99 -15.73
N GLY A 189 4.09 20.86 -15.21
CA GLY A 189 4.62 21.77 -14.20
C GLY A 189 3.77 21.68 -12.92
N GLU A 190 3.14 22.79 -12.53
CA GLU A 190 2.19 22.81 -11.41
C GLU A 190 0.73 22.53 -11.84
N GLY A 191 0.45 22.37 -13.13
CA GLY A 191 -0.90 22.09 -13.65
C GLY A 191 -1.08 20.65 -14.13
N PHE A 192 -2.24 20.40 -14.73
CA PHE A 192 -2.59 19.11 -15.33
C PHE A 192 -3.10 19.30 -16.76
N GLY A 193 -2.79 18.34 -17.62
CA GLY A 193 -3.36 18.24 -18.95
C GLY A 193 -4.79 17.68 -18.93
N ALA A 194 -5.31 17.38 -20.12
CA ALA A 194 -6.64 16.80 -20.26
C ALA A 194 -6.76 15.47 -19.49
N VAL A 195 -7.88 15.32 -18.78
CA VAL A 195 -8.24 14.08 -18.08
C VAL A 195 -8.87 13.11 -19.05
N THR A 196 -8.27 11.92 -19.19
CA THR A 196 -8.68 10.84 -20.09
C THR A 196 -8.89 9.53 -19.33
N PRO A 197 -9.80 8.65 -19.76
CA PRO A 197 -9.99 7.37 -19.09
C PRO A 197 -8.77 6.48 -19.27
N VAL A 198 -8.44 5.67 -18.27
CA VAL A 198 -7.36 4.67 -18.38
C VAL A 198 -7.82 3.57 -19.36
N PRO A 199 -7.08 3.29 -20.43
CA PRO A 199 -7.58 2.46 -21.52
C PRO A 199 -7.69 0.98 -21.11
N GLY A 200 -8.89 0.41 -21.23
CA GLY A 200 -9.12 -1.04 -21.18
C GLY A 200 -9.47 -1.65 -19.82
N VAL A 201 -9.41 -0.88 -18.73
CA VAL A 201 -9.68 -1.40 -17.38
C VAL A 201 -11.08 -1.09 -16.84
N ASN A 202 -11.67 0.00 -17.32
CA ASN A 202 -12.94 0.52 -16.85
C ASN A 202 -14.11 -0.38 -17.23
N THR A 203 -15.07 -0.53 -16.30
CA THR A 203 -16.26 -1.37 -16.46
C THR A 203 -17.53 -0.62 -16.04
N PRO A 204 -18.73 -1.19 -16.20
CA PRO A 204 -19.93 -0.61 -15.60
C PRO A 204 -19.92 -0.56 -14.06
N GLY A 205 -19.00 -1.28 -13.40
CA GLY A 205 -18.86 -1.30 -11.94
C GLY A 205 -17.92 -0.22 -11.41
N ASP A 206 -17.40 -0.42 -10.19
CA ASP A 206 -16.51 0.55 -9.54
C ASP A 206 -15.04 0.08 -9.59
N GLU A 207 -14.22 0.82 -10.33
CA GLU A 207 -12.76 0.84 -10.20
C GLU A 207 -12.34 1.98 -9.24
N ILE A 208 -12.13 1.62 -7.98
CA ILE A 208 -11.99 2.59 -6.87
C ILE A 208 -10.55 3.06 -6.60
N ASP A 209 -9.56 2.42 -7.22
CA ASP A 209 -8.14 2.73 -7.02
C ASP A 209 -7.27 2.08 -8.11
N GLY A 210 -6.10 2.67 -8.39
CA GLY A 210 -5.14 2.11 -9.32
C GLY A 210 -3.71 2.63 -9.12
N ALA A 211 -2.74 1.83 -9.53
CA ALA A 211 -1.32 2.16 -9.52
C ALA A 211 -0.59 1.54 -10.71
N TRP A 212 0.34 2.29 -11.29
CA TRP A 212 1.19 1.75 -12.36
C TRP A 212 2.23 0.78 -11.83
N LEU A 213 2.45 -0.28 -12.59
CA LEU A 213 3.53 -1.24 -12.42
C LEU A 213 4.56 -1.07 -13.53
N GLU A 214 5.84 -1.24 -13.16
CA GLU A 214 6.96 -1.38 -14.10
C GLU A 214 6.99 -0.28 -15.19
N GLY A 215 6.79 0.98 -14.79
CA GLY A 215 6.80 2.12 -15.71
C GLY A 215 5.62 2.18 -16.68
N GLY A 216 4.48 1.58 -16.30
CA GLY A 216 3.26 1.55 -17.13
C GLY A 216 3.14 0.33 -18.03
N ARG A 217 3.95 -0.71 -17.81
CA ARG A 217 3.77 -2.02 -18.46
C ARG A 217 2.61 -2.81 -17.88
N GLY A 218 2.11 -2.42 -16.71
CA GLY A 218 0.86 -2.94 -16.16
C GLY A 218 0.32 -2.06 -15.06
N LEU A 219 -0.75 -2.54 -14.44
CA LEU A 219 -1.46 -1.88 -13.36
C LEU A 219 -1.74 -2.86 -12.22
N LEU A 220 -1.77 -2.31 -11.01
CA LEU A 220 -2.68 -2.75 -9.97
C LEU A 220 -3.94 -1.91 -10.09
N LEU A 221 -5.12 -2.52 -9.96
CA LEU A 221 -6.37 -1.79 -9.80
C LEU A 221 -7.25 -2.47 -8.75
N THR A 222 -8.04 -1.70 -8.03
CA THR A 222 -9.02 -2.24 -7.08
C THR A 222 -10.40 -2.12 -7.68
N ARG A 223 -11.13 -3.23 -7.72
CA ARG A 223 -12.56 -3.25 -8.04
C ARG A 223 -13.38 -3.48 -6.79
N ALA A 224 -14.50 -2.78 -6.67
CA ALA A 224 -15.44 -2.93 -5.58
C ALA A 224 -16.85 -3.25 -6.08
N ASP A 225 -17.60 -3.97 -5.25
CA ASP A 225 -19.02 -4.25 -5.43
C ASP A 225 -19.71 -4.33 -4.06
N ALA A 226 -20.96 -4.78 -4.04
CA ALA A 226 -21.73 -4.92 -2.80
C ALA A 226 -21.17 -5.97 -1.82
N GLN A 227 -20.30 -6.88 -2.27
CA GLN A 227 -19.72 -7.93 -1.45
C GLN A 227 -18.36 -7.52 -0.86
N GLY A 228 -17.61 -6.64 -1.52
CA GLY A 228 -16.33 -6.17 -1.00
C GLY A 228 -15.46 -5.51 -2.06
N SER A 229 -14.14 -5.57 -1.86
CA SER A 229 -13.15 -5.05 -2.80
C SER A 229 -11.97 -5.98 -2.95
N GLN A 230 -11.48 -6.11 -4.19
CA GLN A 230 -10.30 -6.91 -4.50
C GLN A 230 -9.35 -6.19 -5.45
N VAL A 231 -8.06 -6.45 -5.27
CA VAL A 231 -7.00 -5.97 -6.16
C VAL A 231 -6.83 -6.92 -7.33
N TRP A 232 -6.65 -6.37 -8.53
CA TRP A 232 -6.44 -7.05 -9.79
C TRP A 232 -5.13 -6.60 -10.42
N THR A 233 -4.54 -7.47 -11.24
CA THR A 233 -3.41 -7.13 -12.11
C THR A 233 -3.90 -6.97 -13.54
N ALA A 234 -3.37 -5.96 -14.23
CA ALA A 234 -3.54 -5.78 -15.66
C ALA A 234 -2.19 -5.59 -16.33
N ARG A 235 -2.06 -5.99 -17.59
CA ARG A 235 -0.85 -5.81 -18.40
C ARG A 235 -1.14 -4.95 -19.62
N CYS A 236 -0.16 -4.22 -20.09
CA CYS A 236 -0.26 -3.44 -21.32
C CYS A 236 -0.14 -4.36 -22.56
N VAL A 237 -1.10 -4.27 -23.47
CA VAL A 237 -1.13 -4.97 -24.76
C VAL A 237 -1.65 -4.00 -25.81
N GLN A 238 -0.83 -3.70 -26.82
CA GLN A 238 -1.20 -2.85 -27.96
C GLN A 238 -1.81 -1.49 -27.56
N GLY A 239 -1.22 -0.84 -26.54
CA GLY A 239 -1.65 0.49 -26.08
C GLY A 239 -2.92 0.49 -25.20
N ARG A 240 -3.43 -0.68 -24.80
CA ARG A 240 -4.52 -0.81 -23.83
C ARG A 240 -4.15 -1.79 -22.71
N TYR A 241 -4.69 -1.59 -21.52
CA TYR A 241 -4.51 -2.56 -20.45
C TYR A 241 -5.54 -3.69 -20.56
N GLU A 242 -5.07 -4.92 -20.47
CA GLU A 242 -5.88 -6.13 -20.34
C GLU A 242 -5.82 -6.62 -18.90
N VAL A 243 -6.97 -6.70 -18.22
CA VAL A 243 -7.06 -7.26 -16.86
C VAL A 243 -6.83 -8.77 -16.92
N GLU A 244 -5.86 -9.25 -16.16
CA GLU A 244 -5.44 -10.67 -16.20
C GLU A 244 -6.18 -11.52 -15.16
N ARG A 245 -6.13 -11.10 -13.90
CA ARG A 245 -6.62 -11.87 -12.73
C ARG A 245 -6.64 -11.02 -11.48
N THR A 246 -7.32 -11.50 -10.45
CA THR A 246 -7.12 -11.00 -9.09
C THR A 246 -5.67 -11.23 -8.64
N TRP A 247 -5.11 -10.27 -7.92
CA TRP A 247 -3.80 -10.41 -7.30
C TRP A 247 -3.84 -11.56 -6.29
N ARG A 248 -3.04 -12.61 -6.54
CA ARG A 248 -3.03 -13.81 -5.69
C ARG A 248 -2.31 -13.52 -4.38
N SER A 249 -3.08 -13.34 -3.32
CA SER A 249 -2.58 -13.10 -1.98
C SER A 249 -3.58 -13.60 -0.94
N PRO A 250 -3.12 -14.10 0.22
CA PRO A 250 -3.99 -14.41 1.35
C PRO A 250 -4.78 -13.19 1.86
N LEU A 251 -4.30 -11.97 1.57
CA LEU A 251 -4.99 -10.73 1.93
C LEU A 251 -6.18 -10.46 1.01
N ASN A 252 -6.12 -10.89 -0.25
CA ASN A 252 -7.02 -10.48 -1.33
C ASN A 252 -8.09 -11.54 -1.65
N VAL A 253 -9.00 -11.76 -0.70
CA VAL A 253 -10.04 -12.80 -0.78
C VAL A 253 -11.39 -12.25 -1.27
N ALA A 254 -12.19 -13.10 -1.91
CA ALA A 254 -13.53 -12.73 -2.37
C ALA A 254 -14.44 -12.40 -1.17
N GLY A 255 -15.24 -11.33 -1.29
CA GLY A 255 -16.05 -10.79 -0.19
C GLY A 255 -15.24 -10.11 0.92
N GLY A 256 -13.91 -10.03 0.78
CA GLY A 256 -13.05 -9.27 1.69
C GLY A 256 -12.95 -7.79 1.29
N SER A 257 -12.22 -7.02 2.09
CA SER A 257 -11.80 -5.66 1.73
C SER A 257 -10.29 -5.66 1.50
N THR A 258 -9.86 -5.42 0.27
CA THR A 258 -8.45 -5.21 -0.09
C THR A 258 -8.35 -4.13 -1.14
N ARG A 259 -7.60 -3.08 -0.85
CA ARG A 259 -7.54 -1.86 -1.68
C ARG A 259 -6.25 -1.07 -1.42
N ARG A 260 -6.04 -0.01 -2.20
CA ARG A 260 -4.89 0.91 -2.05
C ARG A 260 -3.56 0.16 -2.08
N ALA A 261 -3.41 -0.72 -3.07
CA ALA A 261 -2.17 -1.43 -3.33
C ALA A 261 -1.20 -0.52 -4.10
N LEU A 262 -0.29 0.12 -3.37
CA LEU A 262 0.61 1.15 -3.90
C LEU A 262 2.07 0.69 -3.79
N PRO A 263 2.81 0.59 -4.91
CA PRO A 263 4.26 0.39 -4.86
C PRO A 263 4.95 1.44 -3.99
N ASP A 264 5.89 1.01 -3.16
CA ASP A 264 6.71 1.87 -2.32
C ASP A 264 7.70 2.65 -3.20
N PRO A 265 7.61 4.00 -3.29
CA PRO A 265 8.50 4.78 -4.15
C PRO A 265 9.97 4.65 -3.77
N SER A 266 10.29 4.41 -2.49
CA SER A 266 11.64 4.21 -2.00
C SER A 266 12.17 2.79 -2.27
N LYS A 267 11.26 1.84 -2.48
CA LYS A 267 11.58 0.43 -2.75
C LYS A 267 10.52 -0.23 -3.65
N PRO A 268 10.51 0.03 -4.97
CA PRO A 268 9.40 -0.36 -5.86
C PRO A 268 9.12 -1.86 -5.98
N SER A 269 10.04 -2.71 -5.55
CA SER A 269 9.82 -4.16 -5.42
C SER A 269 8.82 -4.53 -4.31
N GLU A 270 8.48 -3.58 -3.46
CA GLU A 270 7.52 -3.71 -2.37
C GLU A 270 6.35 -2.75 -2.57
N MET A 271 5.21 -3.09 -1.98
CA MET A 271 4.02 -2.26 -1.96
C MET A 271 3.37 -2.27 -0.58
N LEU A 272 2.64 -1.22 -0.28
CA LEU A 272 1.70 -1.18 0.84
C LEU A 272 0.29 -1.49 0.32
N VAL A 273 -0.50 -2.19 1.11
CA VAL A 273 -1.89 -2.53 0.80
C VAL A 273 -2.74 -2.44 2.06
N SER A 274 -3.97 -1.95 1.91
CA SER A 274 -4.95 -1.94 3.01
C SER A 274 -5.87 -3.14 2.91
N GLY A 275 -6.22 -3.76 4.03
CA GLY A 275 -7.28 -4.76 4.03
C GLY A 275 -7.71 -5.29 5.39
N SER A 276 -8.74 -6.13 5.38
CA SER A 276 -9.24 -6.89 6.54
C SER A 276 -8.90 -8.37 6.38
N ALA A 277 -7.70 -8.78 6.79
CA ALA A 277 -7.36 -10.20 6.82
C ALA A 277 -7.95 -10.89 8.07
N PRO A 278 -8.35 -12.16 8.01
CA PRO A 278 -8.73 -12.93 9.20
C PRO A 278 -7.56 -13.06 10.19
N ALA A 279 -6.34 -13.22 9.68
CA ALA A 279 -5.08 -13.18 10.41
C ALA A 279 -3.88 -13.02 9.43
N PRO A 280 -2.76 -12.41 9.87
CA PRO A 280 -2.62 -11.59 11.08
C PRO A 280 -3.43 -10.28 10.94
N ARG A 281 -3.99 -9.75 12.04
CA ARG A 281 -4.71 -8.46 12.07
C ARG A 281 -4.40 -7.68 13.35
N ALA A 282 -4.38 -6.35 13.30
CA ALA A 282 -4.27 -5.48 14.48
C ALA A 282 -5.61 -4.79 14.79
N GLY A 283 -6.39 -4.44 13.76
CA GLY A 283 -7.66 -3.73 13.88
C GLY A 283 -8.73 -4.20 12.88
N LEU A 284 -9.53 -3.24 12.40
CA LEU A 284 -10.62 -3.48 11.45
C LEU A 284 -10.12 -3.49 9.99
N GLN A 285 -9.30 -2.50 9.65
CA GLN A 285 -8.51 -2.45 8.44
C GLN A 285 -7.08 -2.20 8.88
N ASP A 286 -6.15 -3.00 8.36
CA ASP A 286 -4.73 -2.86 8.64
C ASP A 286 -3.98 -2.52 7.36
N LEU A 287 -2.77 -2.01 7.55
CA LEU A 287 -1.81 -1.79 6.49
C LEU A 287 -0.83 -2.96 6.48
N TYR A 288 -0.65 -3.56 5.32
CA TYR A 288 0.30 -4.63 5.10
C TYR A 288 1.35 -4.16 4.11
N ARG A 289 2.59 -4.52 4.36
CA ARG A 289 3.61 -4.49 3.32
C ARG A 289 3.51 -5.80 2.53
N THR A 290 3.97 -5.84 1.28
CA THR A 290 4.10 -7.05 0.46
C THR A 290 4.99 -6.84 -0.76
N LEU A 291 5.29 -7.91 -1.50
CA LEU A 291 5.97 -7.79 -2.80
C LEU A 291 5.01 -7.19 -3.83
N THR A 292 5.54 -6.24 -4.59
CA THR A 292 4.87 -5.76 -5.80
C THR A 292 4.85 -6.90 -6.83
N PRO A 293 3.69 -7.29 -7.37
CA PRO A 293 3.64 -8.30 -8.42
C PRO A 293 4.32 -7.78 -9.70
N ARG A 294 5.00 -8.69 -10.40
CA ARG A 294 5.53 -8.41 -11.73
C ARG A 294 4.50 -8.71 -12.79
N VAL A 295 4.56 -7.96 -13.88
CA VAL A 295 3.70 -8.12 -15.05
C VAL A 295 4.57 -8.30 -16.29
N GLN A 296 4.04 -8.92 -17.34
CA GLN A 296 4.71 -8.99 -18.63
C GLN A 296 3.88 -8.25 -19.65
N GLY A 297 4.00 -6.93 -19.64
CA GLY A 297 3.32 -6.05 -20.58
C GLY A 297 4.26 -5.24 -21.46
N GLU A 298 3.72 -4.78 -22.57
CA GLU A 298 4.36 -3.89 -23.52
C GLU A 298 4.51 -2.47 -22.94
N THR A 299 5.27 -1.62 -23.61
CA THR A 299 5.25 -0.18 -23.34
C THR A 299 4.13 0.47 -24.16
N GLY A 300 3.67 1.66 -23.74
CA GLY A 300 2.80 2.51 -24.56
C GLY A 300 1.37 2.69 -24.04
N CYS A 301 0.95 1.97 -23.00
CA CYS A 301 -0.34 2.21 -22.36
C CYS A 301 -0.34 3.44 -21.44
N ALA A 302 0.82 3.80 -20.89
CA ALA A 302 1.02 5.05 -20.12
C ALA A 302 1.47 6.22 -21.04
N GLY A 303 1.03 6.21 -22.30
CA GLY A 303 1.35 7.17 -23.36
C GLY A 303 0.48 8.43 -23.38
#